data_AF-A0A916JKF1-F1
#
_entry.id   AF-A0A916JKF1-F1
#
_cell.length_a   1.000
_cell.length_b   1.000
_cell.length_c   1.000
_cell.angle_alpha   90.00
_cell.angle_beta   90.00
_cell.angle_gamma   90.00
#
_symmetry.space_group_name_H-M   'P 1'
#
loop_
_entity.id
_entity.type
_entity.pdbx_description
1 polymer ?
#
loop_
_entity_poly.entity_id
_entity_poly.type
_entity_poly.pdbx_seq_one_letter_code
_entity_poly.pdbx_strand_id
1 'polypeptide(L)'
;MCGIVGQIFYDHELFVDQSGMEQALNKLSKRGPDFQNSLTIGQAHLGHARLSIIDTSEQSNQPFVDVSNRYGIVYNGEIFNFRELREVLICEGESFNTSGDTEVLLKLLIKYGADALPKLNGFFAFCFYDKIKNEAIVARDRYGIKPLVYAVNEGRVTFGSEIKALNPFIGRRTIDKQSMRYFFQFNYIAAPYTILEEVYKLTPGSFLKVDGNGVQEKKYYELNHLPVSTGDYPSAKKKVYDLLHDATERRMIADVPVGAFLSGGVDSSIVSLIASKFTPSLNTFSIGFKDNPFFDETAYAEIVARKINSNHTVLKLSNDDLLESFSDALNYLDEPFADSSALNMYILSKHTKRNATVALSGDGADELFSGYNKHKALFEADQKGVKNLALRSTGGIVSKVLPKSRESKLGNLGRQINKYTEGLKITREERYIQWASFLNSDLGDQLVGEPFRIRKGFEYLSNAVGNFNDYLTRDFKMVLEGDMLRKVDAMSMANSLEVRTPFLDVNLVDYVFSLPAEYKIDKQRRKKILKEAFQQELPEEIFNRGKKGFEVPLKQWFSSELKESLDQEVFNEEKIKEQGIFHWESLAQLRTLAQSGTSGDTVYTIWAMLSFQVWYRNYLNQFN
;
A
#
# COMPACT_ATOMS: atom_id res chain seq x y z
N MET A 1 -0.53 13.07 -6.33
CA MET A 1 -0.34 12.12 -7.43
C MET A 1 -1.56 12.17 -8.30
N CYS A 2 -1.37 12.05 -9.60
CA CYS A 2 -2.44 12.16 -10.56
C CYS A 2 -3.49 11.04 -10.44
N GLY A 3 -4.59 11.19 -11.16
CA GLY A 3 -5.52 10.12 -11.49
C GLY A 3 -5.47 9.85 -12.99
N ILE A 4 -5.46 8.59 -13.38
CA ILE A 4 -5.61 8.18 -14.79
C ILE A 4 -6.86 7.33 -14.95
N VAL A 5 -7.47 7.41 -16.12
CA VAL A 5 -8.56 6.54 -16.57
C VAL A 5 -8.48 6.42 -18.08
N GLY A 6 -8.87 5.29 -18.65
CA GLY A 6 -8.95 5.19 -20.10
C GLY A 6 -9.62 3.92 -20.59
N GLN A 7 -9.99 3.95 -21.87
CA GLN A 7 -10.53 2.83 -22.62
C GLN A 7 -9.69 2.60 -23.86
N ILE A 8 -9.35 1.34 -24.12
CA ILE A 8 -8.60 0.91 -25.31
C ILE A 8 -9.45 -0.14 -26.03
N PHE A 9 -9.86 0.17 -27.25
CA PHE A 9 -10.70 -0.69 -28.09
C PHE A 9 -9.79 -1.46 -29.06
N TYR A 10 -9.61 -2.75 -28.80
CA TYR A 10 -8.80 -3.61 -29.67
C TYR A 10 -9.65 -4.32 -30.73
N ASP A 11 -10.97 -4.38 -30.52
CA ASP A 11 -11.92 -4.69 -31.58
C ASP A 11 -12.20 -3.43 -32.41
N HIS A 12 -11.93 -3.52 -33.71
CA HIS A 12 -12.06 -2.41 -34.65
C HIS A 12 -13.50 -2.12 -35.06
N GLU A 13 -14.44 -3.02 -34.80
CA GLU A 13 -15.86 -2.78 -35.07
C GLU A 13 -16.51 -1.90 -33.99
N LEU A 14 -15.84 -1.71 -32.85
CA LEU A 14 -16.33 -0.88 -31.76
C LEU A 14 -15.94 0.58 -31.95
N PHE A 15 -16.92 1.46 -31.72
CA PHE A 15 -16.70 2.89 -31.65
C PHE A 15 -16.13 3.28 -30.29
N VAL A 16 -15.22 4.25 -30.31
CA VAL A 16 -14.72 4.87 -29.08
C VAL A 16 -15.84 5.67 -28.44
N ASP A 17 -16.44 5.11 -27.40
CA ASP A 17 -17.42 5.80 -26.58
C ASP A 17 -16.71 6.85 -25.70
N GLN A 18 -17.18 8.09 -25.78
CA GLN A 18 -16.70 9.20 -24.96
C GLN A 18 -17.60 9.42 -23.75
N SER A 19 -18.77 8.76 -23.72
CA SER A 19 -19.72 8.87 -22.62
C SER A 19 -19.08 8.38 -21.31
N GLY A 20 -19.38 9.05 -20.20
CA GLY A 20 -18.87 8.66 -18.89
C GLY A 20 -17.44 9.10 -18.54
N MET A 21 -16.62 9.54 -19.50
CA MET A 21 -15.23 9.99 -19.21
C MET A 21 -15.18 11.18 -18.25
N GLU A 22 -16.05 12.17 -18.44
CA GLU A 22 -16.16 13.31 -17.52
C GLU A 22 -16.56 12.85 -16.10
N GLN A 23 -17.51 11.89 -16.01
CA GLN A 23 -17.92 11.33 -14.72
C GLN A 23 -16.75 10.59 -14.05
N ALA A 24 -15.96 9.84 -14.81
CA ALA A 24 -14.77 9.16 -14.31
C ALA A 24 -13.71 10.13 -13.79
N LEU A 25 -13.41 11.21 -14.55
CA LEU A 25 -12.47 12.25 -14.15
C LEU A 25 -12.92 12.99 -12.88
N ASN A 26 -14.23 13.28 -12.76
CA ASN A 26 -14.80 13.88 -11.57
C ASN A 26 -14.56 13.02 -10.30
N LYS A 27 -14.61 11.69 -10.42
CA LYS A 27 -14.30 10.77 -9.31
C LYS A 27 -12.81 10.79 -8.90
N LEU A 28 -11.92 11.23 -9.80
CA LEU A 28 -10.47 11.32 -9.58
C LEU A 28 -9.98 12.72 -9.18
N SER A 29 -10.88 13.69 -9.04
CA SER A 29 -10.57 15.10 -8.72
C SER A 29 -9.72 15.31 -7.47
N LYS A 30 -9.95 14.52 -6.41
CA LYS A 30 -9.12 14.61 -5.19
C LYS A 30 -7.67 14.20 -5.42
N ARG A 31 -7.40 13.28 -6.37
CA ARG A 31 -6.03 12.89 -6.71
C ARG A 31 -5.34 14.03 -7.45
N GLY A 32 -6.00 14.54 -8.48
CA GLY A 32 -5.50 15.60 -9.33
C GLY A 32 -6.43 16.82 -9.42
N PRO A 33 -6.30 17.76 -8.47
CA PRO A 33 -7.17 18.94 -8.39
C PRO A 33 -6.75 20.08 -9.32
N ASP A 34 -5.54 20.06 -9.89
CA ASP A 34 -4.96 21.24 -10.55
C ASP A 34 -5.40 21.38 -12.01
N PHE A 35 -5.61 20.25 -12.70
CA PHE A 35 -6.05 20.23 -14.10
C PHE A 35 -6.70 18.89 -14.44
N GLN A 36 -7.75 18.89 -15.27
CA GLN A 36 -8.38 17.67 -15.77
C GLN A 36 -8.64 17.78 -17.26
N ASN A 37 -8.34 16.72 -18.01
CA ASN A 37 -8.67 16.65 -19.42
C ASN A 37 -8.78 15.20 -19.90
N SER A 38 -9.38 15.03 -21.08
CA SER A 38 -9.39 13.77 -21.81
C SER A 38 -9.08 13.98 -23.29
N LEU A 39 -8.63 12.92 -23.95
CA LEU A 39 -8.27 12.93 -25.35
C LEU A 39 -8.63 11.59 -26.00
N THR A 40 -9.24 11.66 -27.18
CA THR A 40 -9.38 10.51 -28.07
C THR A 40 -8.22 10.48 -29.06
N ILE A 41 -7.49 9.37 -29.09
CA ILE A 41 -6.40 9.11 -30.03
C ILE A 41 -6.58 7.71 -30.62
N GLY A 42 -6.91 7.63 -31.92
CA GLY A 42 -7.22 6.34 -32.56
C GLY A 42 -8.38 5.62 -31.88
N GLN A 43 -8.16 4.36 -31.49
CA GLN A 43 -9.10 3.53 -30.75
C GLN A 43 -8.89 3.60 -29.22
N ALA A 44 -8.31 4.70 -28.72
CA ALA A 44 -8.16 4.93 -27.29
C ALA A 44 -8.80 6.26 -26.85
N HIS A 45 -9.46 6.25 -25.70
CA HIS A 45 -9.92 7.44 -25.00
C HIS A 45 -9.22 7.51 -23.64
N LEU A 46 -8.37 8.51 -23.46
CA LEU A 46 -7.49 8.64 -22.30
C LEU A 46 -7.89 9.87 -21.49
N GLY A 47 -8.02 9.71 -20.18
CA GLY A 47 -8.35 10.77 -19.23
C GLY A 47 -7.28 10.89 -18.15
N HIS A 48 -7.01 12.13 -17.75
CA HIS A 48 -6.05 12.44 -16.70
C HIS A 48 -6.53 13.57 -15.78
N ALA A 49 -6.35 13.37 -14.47
CA ALA A 49 -6.52 14.38 -13.43
C ALA A 49 -5.15 14.67 -12.80
N ARG A 50 -4.67 15.90 -12.89
CA ARG A 50 -3.30 16.31 -12.58
C ARG A 50 -3.15 16.86 -11.16
N LEU A 51 -2.13 16.38 -10.45
CA LEU A 51 -1.49 17.12 -9.36
C LEU A 51 -0.10 17.54 -9.85
N SER A 52 0.14 18.85 -9.94
CA SER A 52 1.36 19.42 -10.52
C SER A 52 2.48 19.45 -9.47
N ILE A 53 3.55 18.66 -9.70
CA ILE A 53 4.68 18.52 -8.78
C ILE A 53 6.02 18.83 -9.45
N ILE A 54 6.28 18.22 -10.62
CA ILE A 54 7.41 18.55 -11.49
C ILE A 54 6.86 19.21 -12.76
N ASP A 55 7.52 20.27 -13.20
CA ASP A 55 7.16 21.08 -14.37
C ASP A 55 5.71 21.55 -14.30
N THR A 56 5.42 22.50 -13.40
CA THR A 56 4.04 22.99 -13.15
C THR A 56 3.46 23.82 -14.31
N SER A 57 4.11 23.85 -15.48
CA SER A 57 3.61 24.54 -16.66
C SER A 57 2.45 23.78 -17.31
N GLU A 58 1.64 24.49 -18.10
CA GLU A 58 0.56 23.88 -18.90
C GLU A 58 1.08 22.93 -19.99
N GLN A 59 2.35 23.07 -20.39
CA GLN A 59 2.96 22.21 -21.41
C GLN A 59 3.10 20.76 -20.92
N SER A 60 3.13 20.55 -19.61
CA SER A 60 3.17 19.23 -18.98
C SER A 60 1.79 18.69 -18.59
N ASN A 61 0.70 19.36 -19.04
CA ASN A 61 -0.65 18.82 -18.89
C ASN A 61 -0.80 17.53 -19.71
N GLN A 62 -1.63 16.62 -19.20
CA GLN A 62 -1.91 15.33 -19.82
C GLN A 62 -3.43 15.17 -20.05
N PRO A 63 -3.89 14.31 -20.99
CA PRO A 63 -3.10 13.39 -21.83
C PRO A 63 -2.04 14.06 -22.71
N PHE A 64 -0.83 13.49 -22.74
CA PHE A 64 0.31 14.06 -23.46
C PHE A 64 0.46 13.35 -24.80
N VAL A 65 0.69 14.11 -25.88
CA VAL A 65 0.87 13.57 -27.24
C VAL A 65 2.21 13.99 -27.81
N ASP A 66 2.77 13.12 -28.66
CA ASP A 66 3.98 13.46 -29.38
C ASP A 66 3.70 14.44 -30.54
N VAL A 67 4.77 15.06 -31.07
CA VAL A 67 4.67 16.05 -32.16
C VAL A 67 4.04 15.51 -33.45
N SER A 68 4.08 14.20 -33.68
CA SER A 68 3.44 13.56 -34.84
C SER A 68 1.97 13.22 -34.63
N ASN A 69 1.42 13.42 -33.41
CA ASN A 69 0.09 12.98 -33.00
C ASN A 69 -0.17 11.48 -33.22
N ARG A 70 0.89 10.67 -33.19
CA ARG A 70 0.81 9.21 -33.31
C ARG A 70 0.71 8.56 -31.95
N TYR A 71 1.45 9.06 -30.98
CA TYR A 71 1.59 8.46 -29.67
C TYR A 71 0.91 9.32 -28.61
N GLY A 72 0.21 8.66 -27.69
CA GLY A 72 -0.44 9.30 -26.54
C GLY A 72 -0.04 8.62 -25.24
N ILE A 73 0.05 9.40 -24.16
CA ILE A 73 0.30 8.88 -22.81
C ILE A 73 -0.56 9.56 -21.75
N VAL A 74 -1.02 8.77 -20.79
CA VAL A 74 -1.49 9.25 -19.47
C VAL A 74 -0.68 8.58 -18.38
N TYR A 75 -0.28 9.34 -17.37
CA TYR A 75 0.76 8.96 -16.43
C TYR A 75 0.49 9.51 -15.03
N ASN A 76 0.42 8.59 -14.08
CA ASN A 76 0.37 8.84 -12.65
C ASN A 76 1.64 8.24 -12.04
N GLY A 77 2.73 9.00 -11.96
CA GLY A 77 3.98 8.56 -11.37
C GLY A 77 4.99 9.66 -11.13
N GLU A 78 6.17 9.24 -10.68
CA GLU A 78 7.43 10.01 -10.75
C GLU A 78 8.56 9.08 -11.20
N ILE A 79 9.31 9.45 -12.25
CA ILE A 79 10.53 8.76 -12.68
C ILE A 79 11.74 9.53 -12.14
N PHE A 80 12.31 9.09 -11.03
CA PHE A 80 13.40 9.79 -10.34
C PHE A 80 14.74 9.79 -11.07
N ASN A 81 14.93 8.94 -12.09
CA ASN A 81 16.10 8.95 -12.96
C ASN A 81 15.83 9.57 -14.35
N PHE A 82 14.79 10.40 -14.48
CA PHE A 82 14.42 10.99 -15.76
C PHE A 82 15.51 11.88 -16.37
N ARG A 83 16.34 12.54 -15.54
CA ARG A 83 17.45 13.39 -16.01
C ARG A 83 18.52 12.56 -16.72
N GLU A 84 18.91 11.43 -16.13
CA GLU A 84 19.86 10.50 -16.74
C GLU A 84 19.29 9.88 -18.02
N LEU A 85 18.00 9.50 -18.01
CA LEU A 85 17.34 8.96 -19.20
C LEU A 85 17.20 10.00 -20.32
N ARG A 86 16.99 11.27 -19.97
CA ARG A 86 16.96 12.39 -20.92
C ARG A 86 18.31 12.56 -21.60
N GLU A 87 19.41 12.51 -20.86
CA GLU A 87 20.77 12.60 -21.43
C GLU A 87 21.05 11.46 -22.42
N VAL A 88 20.64 10.23 -22.10
CA VAL A 88 20.74 9.09 -23.01
C VAL A 88 19.97 9.36 -24.31
N LEU A 89 18.73 9.84 -24.21
CA LEU A 89 17.90 10.13 -25.39
C LEU A 89 18.45 11.30 -26.22
N ILE A 90 19.02 12.34 -25.59
CA ILE A 90 19.68 13.46 -26.28
C ILE A 90 20.90 12.96 -27.08
N CYS A 91 21.75 12.12 -26.47
CA CYS A 91 22.88 11.50 -27.16
C CYS A 91 22.45 10.64 -28.36
N GLU A 92 21.22 10.16 -28.34
CA GLU A 92 20.63 9.39 -29.42
C GLU A 92 19.81 10.22 -30.43
N GLY A 93 19.84 11.56 -30.32
CA GLY A 93 19.26 12.49 -31.27
C GLY A 93 17.87 13.03 -30.93
N GLU A 94 17.32 12.75 -29.74
CA GLU A 94 16.03 13.30 -29.30
C GLU A 94 16.15 14.76 -28.82
N SER A 95 15.11 15.55 -29.10
CA SER A 95 14.91 16.89 -28.53
C SER A 95 13.67 16.91 -27.63
N PHE A 96 13.61 17.86 -26.70
CA PHE A 96 12.57 17.94 -25.66
C PHE A 96 11.97 19.34 -25.59
N ASN A 97 10.67 19.41 -25.32
CA ASN A 97 9.92 20.66 -25.16
C ASN A 97 9.60 20.97 -23.70
N THR A 98 9.52 19.96 -22.85
CA THR A 98 9.26 20.12 -21.41
C THR A 98 10.49 19.77 -20.59
N SER A 99 10.44 20.11 -19.31
CA SER A 99 11.45 19.77 -18.31
C SER A 99 11.04 18.59 -17.43
N GLY A 100 9.76 18.18 -17.49
CA GLY A 100 9.20 17.08 -16.71
C GLY A 100 9.59 15.68 -17.20
N ASP A 101 9.30 14.70 -16.37
CA ASP A 101 9.58 13.28 -16.60
C ASP A 101 8.62 12.63 -17.61
N THR A 102 7.43 13.22 -17.81
CA THR A 102 6.39 12.69 -18.72
C THR A 102 6.87 12.60 -20.18
N GLU A 103 7.51 13.64 -20.71
CA GLU A 103 8.02 13.63 -22.09
C GLU A 103 9.18 12.64 -22.25
N VAL A 104 10.02 12.50 -21.21
CA VAL A 104 11.10 11.50 -21.17
C VAL A 104 10.51 10.10 -21.24
N LEU A 105 9.49 9.80 -20.44
CA LEU A 105 8.80 8.51 -20.46
C LEU A 105 8.18 8.21 -21.84
N LEU A 106 7.47 9.19 -22.43
CA LEU A 106 6.87 9.03 -23.75
C LEU A 106 7.92 8.67 -24.81
N LYS A 107 9.00 9.45 -24.91
CA LYS A 107 10.06 9.22 -25.89
C LYS A 107 10.79 7.90 -25.66
N LEU A 108 11.02 7.52 -24.41
CA LEU A 108 11.62 6.24 -24.06
C LEU A 108 10.75 5.06 -24.54
N LEU A 109 9.42 5.15 -24.38
CA LEU A 109 8.47 4.14 -24.84
C LEU A 109 8.31 4.10 -26.37
N ILE A 110 8.36 5.25 -27.04
CA ILE A 110 8.38 5.32 -28.51
C ILE A 110 9.57 4.52 -29.05
N LYS A 111 10.73 4.66 -28.40
CA LYS A 111 11.99 4.06 -28.87
C LYS A 111 12.15 2.59 -28.49
N TYR A 112 11.84 2.24 -27.25
CA TYR A 112 12.15 0.92 -26.68
C TYR A 112 10.90 0.07 -26.40
N GLY A 113 9.69 0.61 -26.55
CA GLY A 113 8.46 -0.08 -26.17
C GLY A 113 8.51 -0.57 -24.73
N ALA A 114 8.05 -1.80 -24.49
CA ALA A 114 8.05 -2.41 -23.14
C ALA A 114 9.45 -2.62 -22.55
N ASP A 115 10.50 -2.67 -23.37
CA ASP A 115 11.89 -2.83 -22.91
C ASP A 115 12.42 -1.57 -22.21
N ALA A 116 11.67 -0.47 -22.24
CA ALA A 116 11.90 0.72 -21.42
C ALA A 116 11.65 0.47 -19.92
N LEU A 117 10.68 -0.40 -19.58
CA LEU A 117 10.17 -0.54 -18.20
C LEU A 117 11.27 -0.90 -17.18
N PRO A 118 12.21 -1.82 -17.46
CA PRO A 118 13.30 -2.12 -16.52
C PRO A 118 14.26 -0.95 -16.28
N LYS A 119 14.31 0.07 -17.16
CA LYS A 119 15.20 1.23 -17.02
C LYS A 119 14.65 2.32 -16.09
N LEU A 120 13.37 2.27 -15.76
CA LEU A 120 12.68 3.27 -14.95
C LEU A 120 13.03 3.09 -13.47
N ASN A 121 13.56 4.11 -12.80
CA ASN A 121 13.60 4.18 -11.34
C ASN A 121 12.54 5.17 -10.87
N GLY A 122 11.44 4.65 -10.32
CA GLY A 122 10.28 5.46 -9.97
C GLY A 122 9.11 4.60 -9.53
N PHE A 123 8.02 5.29 -9.16
CA PHE A 123 6.70 4.68 -9.02
C PHE A 123 5.79 5.24 -10.10
N PHE A 124 4.88 4.43 -10.63
CA PHE A 124 4.08 4.81 -11.78
C PHE A 124 2.91 3.87 -12.02
N ALA A 125 1.84 4.44 -12.55
CA ALA A 125 0.86 3.77 -13.38
C ALA A 125 0.70 4.61 -14.65
N PHE A 126 0.73 4.00 -15.83
CA PHE A 126 0.54 4.74 -17.08
C PHE A 126 -0.12 3.90 -18.17
N CYS A 127 -0.65 4.57 -19.19
CA CYS A 127 -1.01 3.99 -20.46
C CYS A 127 -0.29 4.74 -21.58
N PHE A 128 0.51 4.03 -22.37
CA PHE A 128 1.08 4.50 -23.63
C PHE A 128 0.35 3.84 -24.79
N TYR A 129 0.02 4.61 -25.82
CA TYR A 129 -0.75 4.14 -26.97
C TYR A 129 -0.11 4.56 -28.30
N ASP A 130 0.04 3.62 -29.23
CA ASP A 130 0.46 3.84 -30.62
C ASP A 130 -0.76 3.74 -31.56
N LYS A 131 -1.22 4.89 -32.06
CA LYS A 131 -2.38 4.99 -32.95
C LYS A 131 -2.26 4.19 -34.24
N ILE A 132 -1.06 4.11 -34.83
CA ILE A 132 -0.88 3.46 -36.13
C ILE A 132 -0.93 1.95 -35.97
N LYS A 133 -0.32 1.42 -34.90
CA LYS A 133 -0.31 -0.01 -34.63
C LYS A 133 -1.58 -0.50 -33.91
N ASN A 134 -2.38 0.42 -33.37
CA ASN A 134 -3.45 0.14 -32.41
C ASN A 134 -2.95 -0.73 -31.25
N GLU A 135 -1.81 -0.36 -30.68
CA GLU A 135 -1.19 -1.07 -29.55
C GLU A 135 -1.13 -0.18 -28.32
N ALA A 136 -1.36 -0.76 -27.14
CA ALA A 136 -1.18 -0.09 -25.86
C ALA A 136 -0.29 -0.88 -24.90
N ILE A 137 0.45 -0.13 -24.08
CA ILE A 137 1.16 -0.63 -22.90
C ILE A 137 0.55 0.07 -21.70
N VAL A 138 -0.18 -0.68 -20.87
CA VAL A 138 -0.73 -0.19 -19.59
C VAL A 138 0.10 -0.80 -18.47
N ALA A 139 0.94 -0.01 -17.81
CA ALA A 139 1.98 -0.52 -16.91
C ALA A 139 1.83 -0.03 -15.47
N ARG A 140 2.19 -0.88 -14.51
CA ARG A 140 2.28 -0.56 -13.07
C ARG A 140 3.71 -0.73 -12.57
N ASP A 141 4.13 0.08 -11.61
CA ASP A 141 5.47 0.00 -11.03
C ASP A 141 5.78 -1.32 -10.31
N ARG A 142 7.07 -1.54 -10.04
CA ARG A 142 7.64 -2.79 -9.49
C ARG A 142 6.97 -3.28 -8.22
N TYR A 143 6.49 -2.36 -7.38
CA TYR A 143 5.99 -2.66 -6.04
C TYR A 143 4.51 -2.35 -5.88
N GLY A 144 3.88 -1.81 -6.92
CA GLY A 144 2.48 -1.42 -6.89
C GLY A 144 2.23 -0.19 -6.02
N ILE A 145 3.22 0.71 -5.89
CA ILE A 145 3.09 1.96 -5.13
C ILE A 145 1.94 2.80 -5.69
N LYS A 146 1.78 2.82 -7.02
CA LYS A 146 0.63 3.44 -7.66
C LYS A 146 -0.45 2.42 -8.01
N PRO A 147 -1.71 2.69 -7.64
CA PRO A 147 -2.80 1.79 -7.93
C PRO A 147 -3.12 1.84 -9.42
N LEU A 148 -3.46 0.68 -9.96
CA LEU A 148 -3.93 0.53 -11.33
C LEU A 148 -4.87 -0.67 -11.39
N VAL A 149 -6.14 -0.39 -11.60
CA VAL A 149 -7.20 -1.38 -11.78
C VAL A 149 -7.64 -1.42 -13.24
N TYR A 150 -8.13 -2.56 -13.68
CA TYR A 150 -8.64 -2.74 -15.03
C TYR A 150 -9.77 -3.76 -15.10
N ALA A 151 -10.57 -3.66 -16.15
CA ALA A 151 -11.58 -4.63 -16.55
C ALA A 151 -11.44 -4.91 -18.05
N VAL A 152 -11.78 -6.13 -18.47
CA VAL A 152 -11.75 -6.56 -19.87
C VAL A 152 -13.13 -7.07 -20.25
N ASN A 153 -13.82 -6.33 -21.11
CA ASN A 153 -15.20 -6.60 -21.49
C ASN A 153 -15.34 -6.25 -22.98
N GLU A 154 -16.13 -7.02 -23.73
CA GLU A 154 -16.63 -6.61 -25.06
C GLU A 154 -15.55 -5.98 -25.97
N GLY A 155 -14.44 -6.67 -26.24
CA GLY A 155 -13.42 -6.16 -27.18
C GLY A 155 -12.64 -4.92 -26.73
N ARG A 156 -12.75 -4.51 -25.45
CA ARG A 156 -12.05 -3.37 -24.88
C ARG A 156 -11.39 -3.65 -23.53
N VAL A 157 -10.41 -2.82 -23.20
CA VAL A 157 -9.83 -2.71 -21.85
C VAL A 157 -10.18 -1.35 -21.27
N THR A 158 -10.78 -1.34 -20.09
CA THR A 158 -10.92 -0.12 -19.29
C THR A 158 -9.94 -0.17 -18.14
N PHE A 159 -9.18 0.89 -17.90
CA PHE A 159 -8.26 0.99 -16.78
C PHE A 159 -8.44 2.29 -16.01
N GLY A 160 -7.92 2.33 -14.78
CA GLY A 160 -7.88 3.56 -14.00
C GLY A 160 -7.13 3.43 -12.68
N SER A 161 -6.84 4.56 -12.05
CA SER A 161 -6.18 4.59 -10.72
C SER A 161 -7.03 3.97 -9.62
N GLU A 162 -8.36 4.07 -9.74
CA GLU A 162 -9.33 3.75 -8.70
C GLU A 162 -10.55 3.07 -9.35
N ILE A 163 -11.13 2.05 -8.70
CA ILE A 163 -12.31 1.30 -9.17
C ILE A 163 -13.46 2.26 -9.47
N LYS A 164 -13.64 3.31 -8.66
CA LYS A 164 -14.70 4.31 -8.87
C LYS A 164 -14.60 5.07 -10.20
N ALA A 165 -13.43 5.10 -10.83
CA ALA A 165 -13.24 5.69 -12.17
C ALA A 165 -13.71 4.76 -13.30
N LEU A 166 -13.79 3.44 -13.04
CA LEU A 166 -14.26 2.45 -14.01
C LEU A 166 -15.79 2.38 -14.06
N ASN A 167 -16.46 2.86 -13.01
CA ASN A 167 -17.91 2.77 -12.82
C ASN A 167 -18.80 3.15 -14.02
N PRO A 168 -18.48 4.17 -14.83
CA PRO A 168 -19.28 4.51 -16.01
C PRO A 168 -19.15 3.48 -17.16
N PHE A 169 -18.12 2.63 -17.13
CA PHE A 169 -17.72 1.79 -18.27
C PHE A 169 -17.89 0.29 -18.02
N ILE A 170 -18.13 -0.10 -16.77
CA ILE A 170 -18.31 -1.49 -16.36
C ILE A 170 -19.79 -1.77 -16.11
N GLY A 171 -20.21 -3.00 -16.39
CA GLY A 171 -21.58 -3.45 -16.21
C GLY A 171 -21.95 -3.69 -14.75
N ARG A 172 -22.62 -4.82 -14.48
CA ARG A 172 -23.08 -5.17 -13.13
C ARG A 172 -21.90 -5.36 -12.17
N ARG A 173 -22.02 -4.78 -10.98
CA ARG A 173 -21.00 -4.84 -9.93
C ARG A 173 -21.34 -5.95 -8.93
N THR A 174 -20.89 -7.16 -9.21
CA THR A 174 -21.08 -8.32 -8.33
C THR A 174 -19.91 -8.44 -7.37
N ILE A 175 -20.18 -8.76 -6.10
CA ILE A 175 -19.14 -9.02 -5.09
C ILE A 175 -18.50 -10.38 -5.34
N ASP A 176 -17.17 -10.42 -5.47
CA ASP A 176 -16.42 -11.67 -5.48
C ASP A 176 -16.29 -12.21 -4.04
N LYS A 177 -16.99 -13.31 -3.77
CA LYS A 177 -17.04 -13.93 -2.42
C LYS A 177 -15.68 -14.39 -1.91
N GLN A 178 -14.78 -14.83 -2.79
CA GLN A 178 -13.42 -15.22 -2.38
C GLN A 178 -12.56 -13.99 -2.07
N SER A 179 -12.71 -12.90 -2.83
CA SER A 179 -12.07 -11.63 -2.49
C SER A 179 -12.57 -11.06 -1.15
N MET A 180 -13.88 -11.15 -0.90
CA MET A 180 -14.47 -10.83 0.40
C MET A 180 -13.89 -11.72 1.51
N ARG A 181 -13.68 -13.01 1.24
CA ARG A 181 -13.04 -13.93 2.19
C ARG A 181 -11.59 -13.54 2.50
N TYR A 182 -10.83 -13.03 1.52
CA TYR A 182 -9.50 -12.46 1.74
C TYR A 182 -9.54 -11.18 2.58
N PHE A 183 -10.48 -10.28 2.29
CA PHE A 183 -10.69 -9.07 3.08
C PHE A 183 -10.91 -9.39 4.56
N PHE A 184 -11.80 -10.32 4.90
CA PHE A 184 -12.01 -10.67 6.31
C PHE A 184 -10.83 -11.44 6.93
N GLN A 185 -10.04 -12.15 6.13
CA GLN A 185 -8.85 -12.85 6.61
C GLN A 185 -7.71 -11.87 6.95
N PHE A 186 -7.48 -10.87 6.10
CA PHE A 186 -6.29 -10.01 6.13
C PHE A 186 -6.57 -8.53 6.44
N ASN A 187 -7.83 -8.09 6.45
CA ASN A 187 -8.33 -6.71 6.49
C ASN A 187 -8.16 -5.89 5.19
N TYR A 188 -7.70 -6.52 4.11
CA TYR A 188 -7.49 -5.91 2.80
C TYR A 188 -7.52 -6.97 1.70
N ILE A 189 -7.53 -6.52 0.44
CA ILE A 189 -7.47 -7.39 -0.75
C ILE A 189 -6.23 -7.02 -1.55
N ALA A 190 -5.27 -7.93 -1.66
CA ALA A 190 -4.06 -7.73 -2.46
C ALA A 190 -4.33 -8.02 -3.96
N ALA A 191 -3.46 -7.49 -4.83
CA ALA A 191 -3.48 -7.85 -6.25
C ALA A 191 -3.30 -9.37 -6.46
N PRO A 192 -3.96 -9.99 -7.46
CA PRO A 192 -4.60 -9.36 -8.61
C PRO A 192 -6.09 -9.02 -8.42
N TYR A 193 -6.68 -9.31 -7.27
CA TYR A 193 -8.13 -9.23 -7.09
C TYR A 193 -8.60 -7.89 -6.56
N THR A 194 -9.84 -7.53 -6.89
CA THR A 194 -10.62 -6.51 -6.20
C THR A 194 -11.80 -7.16 -5.49
N ILE A 195 -12.60 -6.36 -4.76
CA ILE A 195 -13.86 -6.84 -4.18
C ILE A 195 -14.92 -7.20 -5.24
N LEU A 196 -14.77 -6.73 -6.47
CA LEU A 196 -15.71 -6.96 -7.56
C LEU A 196 -15.26 -8.10 -8.46
N GLU A 197 -16.22 -8.84 -8.99
CA GLU A 197 -15.99 -9.74 -10.12
C GLU A 197 -15.56 -8.95 -11.37
N GLU A 198 -14.73 -9.56 -12.22
CA GLU A 198 -14.23 -9.02 -13.51
C GLU A 198 -13.40 -7.72 -13.44
N VAL A 199 -13.20 -7.14 -12.26
CA VAL A 199 -12.30 -6.01 -12.03
C VAL A 199 -11.06 -6.51 -11.29
N TYR A 200 -9.90 -6.26 -11.88
CA TYR A 200 -8.61 -6.74 -11.40
C TYR A 200 -7.67 -5.59 -11.08
N LYS A 201 -6.78 -5.79 -10.11
CA LYS A 201 -5.59 -4.95 -9.92
C LYS A 201 -4.48 -5.49 -10.81
N LEU A 202 -3.87 -4.65 -11.63
CA LEU A 202 -2.68 -5.05 -12.38
C LEU A 202 -1.57 -5.42 -11.39
N THR A 203 -0.93 -6.59 -11.55
CA THR A 203 0.06 -7.03 -10.58
C THR A 203 1.30 -6.11 -10.59
N PRO A 204 1.99 -5.92 -9.44
CA PRO A 204 3.23 -5.16 -9.39
C PRO A 204 4.29 -5.70 -10.36
N GLY A 205 5.03 -4.80 -11.01
CA GLY A 205 6.08 -5.19 -11.96
C GLY A 205 5.55 -5.76 -13.27
N SER A 206 4.29 -5.47 -13.61
CA SER A 206 3.63 -5.97 -14.82
C SER A 206 3.06 -4.85 -15.71
N PHE A 207 2.77 -5.22 -16.95
CA PHE A 207 2.04 -4.40 -17.91
C PHE A 207 1.03 -5.25 -18.70
N LEU A 208 -0.07 -4.63 -19.10
CA LEU A 208 -0.97 -5.16 -20.12
C LEU A 208 -0.44 -4.75 -21.49
N LYS A 209 -0.19 -5.73 -22.36
CA LYS A 209 -0.09 -5.51 -23.81
C LYS A 209 -1.50 -5.65 -24.39
N VAL A 210 -1.99 -4.58 -25.01
CA VAL A 210 -3.28 -4.56 -25.72
C VAL A 210 -2.99 -4.35 -27.20
N ASP A 211 -3.45 -5.27 -28.03
CA ASP A 211 -3.32 -5.19 -29.50
C ASP A 211 -4.49 -5.94 -30.16
N GLY A 212 -4.52 -6.03 -31.51
CA GLY A 212 -5.59 -6.71 -32.24
C GLY A 212 -5.78 -8.21 -31.89
N ASN A 213 -4.87 -8.83 -31.15
CA ASN A 213 -5.03 -10.20 -30.62
C ASN A 213 -5.65 -10.25 -29.22
N GLY A 214 -6.02 -9.09 -28.66
CA GLY A 214 -6.60 -8.96 -27.33
C GLY A 214 -5.61 -8.46 -26.28
N VAL A 215 -5.73 -9.01 -25.07
CA VAL A 215 -5.06 -8.48 -23.86
C VAL A 215 -4.16 -9.54 -23.25
N GLN A 216 -2.90 -9.20 -22.99
CA GLN A 216 -1.95 -10.08 -22.33
C GLN A 216 -1.25 -9.35 -21.19
N GLU A 217 -1.32 -9.91 -19.99
CA GLU A 217 -0.50 -9.45 -18.87
C GLU A 217 0.91 -10.05 -18.95
N LYS A 218 1.93 -9.19 -18.88
CA LYS A 218 3.35 -9.57 -18.91
C LYS A 218 4.09 -8.93 -17.74
N LYS A 219 5.01 -9.67 -17.15
CA LYS A 219 5.92 -9.16 -16.11
C LYS A 219 7.18 -8.59 -16.75
N TYR A 220 7.61 -7.43 -16.27
CA TYR A 220 8.94 -6.87 -16.54
C TYR A 220 9.85 -6.89 -15.30
N TYR A 221 9.30 -7.20 -14.11
CA TYR A 221 10.03 -7.29 -12.86
C TYR A 221 9.43 -8.35 -11.92
N GLU A 222 10.29 -9.09 -11.23
CA GLU A 222 9.92 -9.96 -10.12
C GLU A 222 11.07 -10.06 -9.11
N LEU A 223 10.75 -9.97 -7.81
CA LEU A 223 11.73 -10.01 -6.71
C LEU A 223 12.45 -11.36 -6.53
N ASN A 224 11.88 -12.45 -7.06
CA ASN A 224 12.45 -13.78 -6.91
C ASN A 224 13.66 -13.93 -7.83
N HIS A 225 14.74 -14.59 -7.36
CA HIS A 225 15.96 -14.93 -8.13
C HIS A 225 17.12 -13.92 -8.15
N LEU A 226 17.21 -13.02 -7.17
CA LEU A 226 18.40 -12.18 -7.05
C LEU A 226 19.63 -13.00 -6.58
N PRO A 227 20.80 -12.86 -7.23
CA PRO A 227 22.02 -13.52 -6.79
C PRO A 227 22.35 -13.11 -5.35
N VAL A 228 22.75 -14.07 -4.51
CA VAL A 228 23.16 -13.76 -3.14
C VAL A 228 24.43 -12.90 -3.16
N SER A 229 24.39 -11.76 -2.50
CA SER A 229 25.54 -10.88 -2.36
C SER A 229 26.63 -11.54 -1.51
N THR A 230 27.87 -11.51 -1.99
CA THR A 230 29.03 -12.13 -1.33
C THR A 230 29.85 -11.15 -0.48
N GLY A 231 29.37 -9.92 -0.29
CA GLY A 231 30.06 -8.90 0.49
C GLY A 231 30.06 -9.18 2.00
N ASP A 232 31.14 -8.75 2.68
CA ASP A 232 31.19 -8.77 4.13
C ASP A 232 30.17 -7.81 4.77
N TYR A 233 29.86 -8.04 6.04
CA TYR A 233 28.86 -7.25 6.77
C TYR A 233 29.20 -5.75 6.85
N PRO A 234 30.45 -5.31 7.14
CA PRO A 234 30.82 -3.90 7.10
C PRO A 234 30.57 -3.22 5.75
N SER A 235 30.94 -3.88 4.65
CA SER A 235 30.74 -3.39 3.28
C SER A 235 29.26 -3.33 2.94
N ALA A 236 28.49 -4.35 3.33
CA ALA A 236 27.05 -4.35 3.15
C ALA A 236 26.35 -3.23 3.90
N LYS A 237 26.78 -2.97 5.15
CA LYS A 237 26.29 -1.87 5.97
C LYS A 237 26.53 -0.51 5.30
N LYS A 238 27.75 -0.28 4.78
CA LYS A 238 28.06 0.95 4.03
C LYS A 238 27.20 1.07 2.77
N LYS A 239 27.02 -0.02 2.03
CA LYS A 239 26.23 0.01 0.79
C LYS A 239 24.75 0.31 1.06
N VAL A 240 24.17 -0.24 2.14
CA VAL A 240 22.79 0.12 2.58
C VAL A 240 22.70 1.61 2.92
N TYR A 241 23.70 2.15 3.62
CA TYR A 241 23.76 3.58 3.93
C TYR A 241 23.76 4.44 2.65
N ASP A 242 24.70 4.16 1.73
CA ASP A 242 24.86 4.91 0.48
C ASP A 242 23.57 4.83 -0.37
N LEU A 243 23.01 3.63 -0.56
CA LEU A 243 21.81 3.45 -1.38
C LEU A 243 20.58 4.14 -0.80
N LEU A 244 20.40 4.16 0.53
CA LEU A 244 19.28 4.86 1.14
C LEU A 244 19.46 6.38 1.10
N HIS A 245 20.70 6.86 1.15
CA HIS A 245 21.01 8.27 0.92
C HIS A 245 20.61 8.70 -0.49
N ASP A 246 21.11 7.99 -1.50
CA ASP A 246 20.80 8.23 -2.92
C ASP A 246 19.27 8.14 -3.19
N ALA A 247 18.63 7.13 -2.62
CA ALA A 247 17.18 6.92 -2.75
C ALA A 247 16.37 8.09 -2.21
N THR A 248 16.79 8.65 -1.07
CA THR A 248 16.11 9.77 -0.42
C THR A 248 16.37 11.06 -1.18
N GLU A 249 17.62 11.34 -1.56
CA GLU A 249 18.01 12.51 -2.35
C GLU A 249 17.21 12.61 -3.65
N ARG A 250 17.15 11.52 -4.42
CA ARG A 250 16.39 11.45 -5.67
C ARG A 250 14.90 11.76 -5.50
N ARG A 251 14.33 11.43 -4.34
CA ARG A 251 12.92 11.69 -4.00
C ARG A 251 12.68 13.09 -3.44
N MET A 252 13.72 13.91 -3.27
CA MET A 252 13.58 15.34 -2.93
C MET A 252 13.28 16.21 -4.16
N ILE A 253 13.39 15.68 -5.38
CA ILE A 253 13.18 16.46 -6.62
C ILE A 253 11.71 16.85 -6.77
N ALA A 254 11.38 18.13 -6.58
CA ALA A 254 10.03 18.68 -6.78
C ALA A 254 10.12 20.21 -7.01
N ASP A 255 9.18 20.77 -7.78
CA ASP A 255 9.02 22.23 -7.96
C ASP A 255 8.03 22.83 -6.93
N VAL A 256 7.60 22.02 -5.97
CA VAL A 256 6.65 22.36 -4.90
C VAL A 256 7.24 21.99 -3.53
N PRO A 257 6.72 22.56 -2.42
CA PRO A 257 7.28 22.29 -1.10
C PRO A 257 7.20 20.81 -0.70
N VAL A 258 8.32 20.30 -0.17
CA VAL A 258 8.52 18.93 0.31
C VAL A 258 8.57 18.92 1.85
N GLY A 259 7.84 17.99 2.47
CA GLY A 259 7.91 17.69 3.90
C GLY A 259 8.26 16.23 4.17
N ALA A 260 8.24 15.82 5.44
CA ALA A 260 8.40 14.43 5.83
C ALA A 260 7.51 14.04 7.03
N PHE A 261 7.02 12.81 7.03
CA PHE A 261 6.37 12.23 8.20
C PHE A 261 7.41 11.74 9.19
N LEU A 262 7.26 12.09 10.47
CA LEU A 262 8.22 11.79 11.53
C LEU A 262 7.49 11.19 12.74
N SER A 263 7.44 9.86 12.84
CA SER A 263 6.77 9.18 13.97
C SER A 263 7.68 8.94 15.18
N GLY A 264 8.97 9.24 15.07
CA GLY A 264 9.98 8.83 16.05
C GLY A 264 10.30 7.32 16.00
N GLY A 265 9.78 6.60 14.99
CA GLY A 265 10.26 5.28 14.61
C GLY A 265 11.52 5.39 13.75
N VAL A 266 12.40 4.39 13.88
CA VAL A 266 13.71 4.29 13.18
C VAL A 266 13.61 4.66 11.70
N ASP A 267 12.59 4.17 11.00
CA ASP A 267 12.46 4.33 9.55
C ASP A 267 12.21 5.79 9.15
N SER A 268 11.16 6.40 9.73
CA SER A 268 10.83 7.80 9.51
C SER A 268 11.94 8.74 9.97
N SER A 269 12.66 8.37 11.05
CA SER A 269 13.78 9.15 11.57
C SER A 269 14.96 9.14 10.60
N ILE A 270 15.31 7.99 10.01
CA ILE A 270 16.37 7.89 9.00
C ILE A 270 16.02 8.73 7.76
N VAL A 271 14.80 8.57 7.24
CA VAL A 271 14.33 9.33 6.07
C VAL A 271 14.36 10.83 6.34
N SER A 272 13.81 11.29 7.47
CA SER A 272 13.80 12.72 7.83
C SER A 272 15.22 13.27 8.04
N LEU A 273 16.11 12.47 8.61
CA LEU A 273 17.50 12.85 8.82
C LEU A 273 18.26 13.01 7.51
N ILE A 274 18.10 12.10 6.56
CA ILE A 274 18.72 12.27 5.24
C ILE A 274 18.10 13.48 4.52
N ALA A 275 16.77 13.59 4.50
CA ALA A 275 16.05 14.68 3.84
C ALA A 275 16.46 16.07 4.36
N SER A 276 16.68 16.21 5.67
CA SER A 276 17.12 17.48 6.27
C SER A 276 18.49 17.97 5.78
N LYS A 277 19.32 17.12 5.19
CA LYS A 277 20.60 17.51 4.59
C LYS A 277 20.41 18.31 3.30
N PHE A 278 19.27 18.15 2.63
CA PHE A 278 18.93 18.78 1.35
C PHE A 278 17.96 19.95 1.49
N THR A 279 17.23 20.02 2.60
CA THR A 279 16.26 21.08 2.86
C THR A 279 16.47 21.64 4.26
N PRO A 280 17.11 22.82 4.39
CA PRO A 280 17.20 23.53 5.66
C PRO A 280 15.81 23.76 6.25
N SER A 281 15.65 23.51 7.56
CA SER A 281 14.37 23.65 8.27
C SER A 281 13.22 22.85 7.64
N LEU A 282 13.50 21.61 7.18
CA LEU A 282 12.52 20.68 6.64
C LEU A 282 11.24 20.66 7.49
N ASN A 283 10.08 20.79 6.85
CA ASN A 283 8.80 20.64 7.53
C ASN A 283 8.57 19.17 7.88
N THR A 284 8.42 18.86 9.17
CA THR A 284 8.16 17.48 9.63
C THR A 284 6.86 17.40 10.41
N PHE A 285 6.13 16.30 10.25
CA PHE A 285 4.78 16.14 10.82
C PHE A 285 4.65 14.84 11.60
N SER A 286 4.05 14.90 12.78
CA SER A 286 3.73 13.72 13.60
C SER A 286 2.31 13.78 14.14
N ILE A 287 1.78 12.62 14.53
CA ILE A 287 0.54 12.52 15.30
C ILE A 287 0.88 12.24 16.76
N GLY A 288 0.19 12.95 17.66
CA GLY A 288 0.09 12.64 19.09
C GLY A 288 -1.36 12.35 19.47
N PHE A 289 -1.57 11.68 20.58
CA PHE A 289 -2.91 11.28 21.04
C PHE A 289 -3.17 11.87 22.42
N LYS A 290 -3.99 12.93 22.46
CA LYS A 290 -4.30 13.68 23.67
C LYS A 290 -4.98 12.80 24.74
N ASP A 291 -5.92 11.98 24.29
CA ASP A 291 -6.76 11.16 25.18
C ASP A 291 -6.17 9.77 25.45
N ASN A 292 -5.08 9.42 24.75
CA ASN A 292 -4.52 8.07 24.77
C ASN A 292 -2.97 8.07 24.88
N PRO A 293 -2.40 8.41 26.05
CA PRO A 293 -0.95 8.50 26.24
C PRO A 293 -0.19 7.19 25.97
N PHE A 294 -0.86 6.04 26.07
CA PHE A 294 -0.27 4.74 25.74
C PHE A 294 0.12 4.63 24.26
N PHE A 295 -0.60 5.29 23.36
CA PHE A 295 -0.36 5.26 21.91
C PHE A 295 0.53 6.42 21.43
N ASP A 296 0.67 7.48 22.21
CA ASP A 296 1.50 8.65 21.87
C ASP A 296 3.00 8.29 21.66
N GLU A 297 3.59 8.78 20.57
CA GLU A 297 5.00 8.60 20.19
C GLU A 297 5.76 9.94 20.03
N THR A 298 5.10 11.08 20.31
CA THR A 298 5.58 12.43 19.98
C THR A 298 6.91 12.78 20.64
N ALA A 299 7.16 12.32 21.87
CA ALA A 299 8.44 12.54 22.54
C ALA A 299 9.65 12.02 21.72
N TYR A 300 9.50 10.90 21.00
CA TYR A 300 10.55 10.36 20.14
C TYR A 300 10.70 11.18 18.85
N ALA A 301 9.58 11.63 18.27
CA ALA A 301 9.60 12.51 17.11
C ALA A 301 10.31 13.84 17.44
N GLU A 302 10.04 14.43 18.61
CA GLU A 302 10.66 15.66 19.08
C GLU A 302 12.18 15.54 19.30
N ILE A 303 12.69 14.38 19.74
CA ILE A 303 14.14 14.13 19.84
C ILE A 303 14.79 14.24 18.45
N VAL A 304 14.19 13.62 17.45
CA VAL A 304 14.72 13.62 16.08
C VAL A 304 14.57 14.99 15.45
N ALA A 305 13.41 15.64 15.63
CA ALA A 305 13.13 16.97 15.13
C ALA A 305 14.16 18.01 15.62
N ARG A 306 14.51 17.96 16.91
CA ARG A 306 15.57 18.81 17.49
C ARG A 306 16.94 18.49 16.90
N LYS A 307 17.27 17.21 16.71
CA LYS A 307 18.55 16.79 16.13
C LYS A 307 18.75 17.33 14.70
N ILE A 308 17.69 17.31 13.89
CA ILE A 308 17.76 17.72 12.48
C ILE A 308 17.36 19.19 12.26
N ASN A 309 17.03 19.90 13.35
CA ASN A 309 16.54 21.29 13.32
C ASN A 309 15.36 21.48 12.33
N SER A 310 14.39 20.55 12.33
CA SER A 310 13.21 20.63 11.46
C SER A 310 12.17 21.61 11.99
N ASN A 311 11.37 22.20 11.09
CA ASN A 311 10.12 22.86 11.47
C ASN A 311 9.06 21.81 11.80
N HIS A 312 9.03 21.36 13.04
CA HIS A 312 8.23 20.21 13.46
C HIS A 312 6.83 20.61 13.93
N THR A 313 5.82 19.97 13.34
CA THR A 313 4.41 20.13 13.72
C THR A 313 3.86 18.83 14.30
N VAL A 314 3.37 18.91 15.54
CA VAL A 314 2.69 17.80 16.23
C VAL A 314 1.18 18.02 16.16
N LEU A 315 0.47 17.09 15.53
CA LEU A 315 -0.99 17.04 15.49
C LEU A 315 -1.50 16.25 16.69
N LYS A 316 -1.96 16.93 17.74
CA LYS A 316 -2.49 16.29 18.94
C LYS A 316 -3.96 15.94 18.75
N LEU A 317 -4.23 14.70 18.36
CA LEU A 317 -5.57 14.20 18.05
C LEU A 317 -6.33 13.82 19.32
N SER A 318 -7.58 14.24 19.38
CA SER A 318 -8.60 13.73 20.30
C SER A 318 -9.40 12.58 19.67
N ASN A 319 -10.21 11.90 20.46
CA ASN A 319 -11.18 10.92 19.93
C ASN A 319 -12.16 11.58 18.95
N ASP A 320 -12.62 12.80 19.22
CA ASP A 320 -13.55 13.52 18.37
C ASP A 320 -12.94 13.79 16.98
N ASP A 321 -11.68 14.23 16.91
CA ASP A 321 -10.96 14.45 15.64
C ASP A 321 -10.93 13.17 14.77
N LEU A 322 -10.77 12.01 15.42
CA LEU A 322 -10.70 10.70 14.76
C LEU A 322 -12.08 10.27 14.24
N LEU A 323 -13.15 10.53 15.00
CA LEU A 323 -14.53 10.20 14.64
C LEU A 323 -15.10 11.13 13.57
N GLU A 324 -14.80 12.41 13.63
CA GLU A 324 -15.19 13.36 12.58
C GLU A 324 -14.55 12.98 11.23
N SER A 325 -13.31 12.50 11.25
CA SER A 325 -12.58 12.07 10.06
C SER A 325 -12.95 10.67 9.57
N PHE A 326 -13.61 9.87 10.41
CA PHE A 326 -13.98 8.48 10.10
C PHE A 326 -14.83 8.37 8.84
N SER A 327 -15.90 9.18 8.75
CA SER A 327 -16.80 9.16 7.61
C SER A 327 -16.06 9.55 6.34
N ASP A 328 -15.33 10.67 6.33
CA ASP A 328 -14.60 11.13 5.16
C ASP A 328 -13.56 10.12 4.65
N ALA A 329 -12.79 9.52 5.58
CA ALA A 329 -11.74 8.57 5.24
C ALA A 329 -12.32 7.30 4.60
N LEU A 330 -13.37 6.72 5.20
CA LEU A 330 -14.01 5.52 4.66
C LEU A 330 -14.80 5.80 3.38
N ASN A 331 -15.45 6.95 3.27
CA ASN A 331 -16.23 7.32 2.08
C ASN A 331 -15.34 7.52 0.83
N TYR A 332 -14.04 7.76 1.01
CA TYR A 332 -13.11 7.88 -0.12
C TYR A 332 -12.76 6.53 -0.77
N LEU A 333 -12.77 5.46 0.02
CA LEU A 333 -12.39 4.12 -0.41
C LEU A 333 -13.43 3.51 -1.34
N ASP A 334 -12.97 2.93 -2.44
CA ASP A 334 -13.79 2.27 -3.47
C ASP A 334 -13.78 0.74 -3.39
N GLU A 335 -13.10 0.19 -2.39
CA GLU A 335 -13.18 -1.21 -1.95
C GLU A 335 -13.08 -1.26 -0.42
N PRO A 336 -13.62 -2.31 0.24
CA PRO A 336 -13.54 -2.43 1.69
C PRO A 336 -12.07 -2.58 2.13
N PHE A 337 -11.70 -1.79 3.14
CA PHE A 337 -10.34 -1.75 3.69
C PHE A 337 -10.41 -1.46 5.19
N ALA A 338 -9.69 -2.26 5.99
CA ALA A 338 -9.88 -2.33 7.44
C ALA A 338 -8.58 -2.23 8.25
N ASP A 339 -7.50 -1.67 7.69
CA ASP A 339 -6.41 -1.15 8.52
C ASP A 339 -6.86 0.16 9.16
N SER A 340 -7.13 0.11 10.46
CA SER A 340 -7.59 1.26 11.25
C SER A 340 -6.59 2.43 11.28
N SER A 341 -5.31 2.18 11.01
CA SER A 341 -4.30 3.24 10.93
C SER A 341 -4.49 4.16 9.71
N ALA A 342 -5.37 3.81 8.78
CA ALA A 342 -5.80 4.68 7.69
C ALA A 342 -6.40 6.01 8.18
N LEU A 343 -7.11 6.01 9.32
CA LEU A 343 -7.65 7.24 9.91
C LEU A 343 -6.55 8.23 10.27
N ASN A 344 -5.51 7.75 10.96
CA ASN A 344 -4.36 8.57 11.31
C ASN A 344 -3.65 9.08 10.05
N MET A 345 -3.48 8.22 9.04
CA MET A 345 -2.86 8.61 7.77
C MET A 345 -3.68 9.68 7.01
N TYR A 346 -5.01 9.58 7.03
CA TYR A 346 -5.90 10.59 6.43
C TYR A 346 -5.75 11.94 7.11
N ILE A 347 -5.80 11.97 8.45
CA ILE A 347 -5.69 13.21 9.23
C ILE A 347 -4.30 13.83 9.07
N LEU A 348 -3.24 13.02 9.13
CA LEU A 348 -1.87 13.46 8.91
C LEU A 348 -1.71 14.10 7.53
N SER A 349 -2.27 13.46 6.50
CA SER A 349 -2.22 13.96 5.12
C SER A 349 -2.98 15.26 4.94
N LYS A 350 -4.21 15.34 5.48
CA LYS A 350 -5.07 16.54 5.46
C LYS A 350 -4.39 17.77 6.05
N HIS A 351 -3.64 17.59 7.14
CA HIS A 351 -2.90 18.68 7.79
C HIS A 351 -1.58 18.99 7.07
N THR A 352 -0.86 17.97 6.61
CA THR A 352 0.40 18.14 5.89
C THR A 352 0.21 18.91 4.59
N LYS A 353 -0.89 18.68 3.87
CA LYS A 353 -1.20 19.35 2.59
C LYS A 353 -1.19 20.88 2.68
N ARG A 354 -1.45 21.44 3.86
CA ARG A 354 -1.45 22.89 4.11
C ARG A 354 -0.06 23.53 4.00
N ASN A 355 1.00 22.72 4.17
CA ASN A 355 2.39 23.18 4.23
C ASN A 355 3.31 22.51 3.19
N ALA A 356 2.87 21.40 2.60
CA ALA A 356 3.62 20.67 1.57
C ALA A 356 2.68 19.97 0.58
N THR A 357 3.10 19.83 -0.67
CA THR A 357 2.38 19.01 -1.68
C THR A 357 2.99 17.61 -1.80
N VAL A 358 4.23 17.45 -1.37
CA VAL A 358 4.96 16.19 -1.32
C VAL A 358 5.41 15.91 0.11
N ALA A 359 5.27 14.67 0.57
CA ALA A 359 5.80 14.20 1.84
C ALA A 359 6.63 12.92 1.66
N LEU A 360 7.76 12.83 2.35
CA LEU A 360 8.52 11.58 2.46
C LEU A 360 8.00 10.72 3.62
N SER A 361 7.98 9.40 3.41
CA SER A 361 7.60 8.42 4.42
C SER A 361 8.65 7.31 4.59
N GLY A 362 8.65 6.68 5.77
CA GLY A 362 9.44 5.49 6.08
C GLY A 362 8.78 4.16 5.71
N ASP A 363 7.66 4.16 5.00
CA ASP A 363 6.95 2.94 4.59
C ASP A 363 7.82 2.04 3.68
N GLY A 364 7.64 0.72 3.81
CA GLY A 364 8.44 -0.30 3.11
C GLY A 364 9.66 -0.80 3.90
N ALA A 365 10.10 -0.08 4.92
CA ALA A 365 11.28 -0.46 5.71
C ALA A 365 11.06 -1.75 6.55
N ASP A 366 9.85 -1.97 7.07
CA ASP A 366 9.54 -3.13 7.90
C ASP A 366 9.56 -4.44 7.09
N GLU A 367 9.00 -4.41 5.88
CA GLU A 367 8.98 -5.52 4.94
C GLU A 367 10.38 -5.79 4.39
N LEU A 368 11.16 -4.73 4.11
CA LEU A 368 12.50 -4.85 3.53
C LEU A 368 13.55 -5.32 4.54
N PHE A 369 13.52 -4.81 5.77
CA PHE A 369 14.54 -5.04 6.79
C PHE A 369 14.07 -5.92 7.96
N SER A 370 13.02 -6.72 7.78
CA SER A 370 12.54 -7.66 8.80
C SER A 370 12.08 -6.99 10.10
N GLY A 371 11.26 -5.96 9.99
CA GLY A 371 10.85 -5.08 11.09
C GLY A 371 9.68 -5.52 11.96
N TYR A 372 8.78 -6.37 11.47
CA TYR A 372 7.61 -6.81 12.22
C TYR A 372 7.88 -7.83 13.33
N ASN A 373 6.98 -7.89 14.31
CA ASN A 373 7.06 -8.90 15.38
C ASN A 373 6.93 -10.33 14.80
N LYS A 374 6.11 -10.50 13.75
CA LYS A 374 5.97 -11.79 13.05
C LYS A 374 7.27 -12.24 12.38
N HIS A 375 8.13 -11.33 11.92
CA HIS A 375 9.44 -11.68 11.37
C HIS A 375 10.32 -12.34 12.42
N LYS A 376 10.38 -11.75 13.62
CA LYS A 376 11.10 -12.35 14.76
C LYS A 376 10.52 -13.72 15.13
N ALA A 377 9.19 -13.83 15.16
CA ALA A 377 8.52 -15.11 15.41
C ALA A 377 8.89 -16.17 14.35
N LEU A 378 8.85 -15.82 13.05
CA LEU A 378 9.19 -16.74 11.95
C LEU A 378 10.65 -17.16 12.03
N PHE A 379 11.54 -16.19 12.25
CA PHE A 379 12.96 -16.42 12.38
C PHE A 379 13.25 -17.38 13.55
N GLU A 380 12.66 -17.14 14.73
CA GLU A 380 12.81 -18.02 15.89
C GLU A 380 12.19 -19.41 15.67
N ALA A 381 11.05 -19.50 14.98
CA ALA A 381 10.36 -20.76 14.74
C ALA A 381 11.11 -21.67 13.73
N ASP A 382 11.88 -21.08 12.82
CA ASP A 382 12.75 -21.80 11.90
C ASP A 382 14.06 -22.27 12.56
N GLN A 383 14.41 -21.75 13.73
CA GLN A 383 15.55 -22.27 14.51
C GLN A 383 15.19 -23.62 15.13
N LYS A 384 16.06 -24.62 14.92
CA LYS A 384 15.97 -25.91 15.63
C LYS A 384 16.39 -25.70 17.09
N GLY A 385 15.50 -25.99 18.04
CA GLY A 385 15.82 -25.82 19.47
C GLY A 385 14.81 -26.45 20.42
N VAL A 386 15.31 -26.85 21.59
CA VAL A 386 14.52 -27.49 22.67
C VAL A 386 13.34 -26.62 23.12
N LYS A 387 13.51 -25.29 23.12
CA LYS A 387 12.45 -24.31 23.42
C LYS A 387 11.23 -24.49 22.50
N ASN A 388 11.44 -24.59 21.19
CA ASN A 388 10.34 -24.72 20.22
C ASN A 388 9.66 -26.08 20.33
N LEU A 389 10.43 -27.15 20.59
CA LEU A 389 9.88 -28.48 20.85
C LEU A 389 9.00 -28.48 22.11
N ALA A 390 9.48 -27.92 23.22
CA ALA A 390 8.71 -27.83 24.46
C ALA A 390 7.43 -27.00 24.26
N LEU A 391 7.53 -25.82 23.64
CA LEU A 391 6.37 -24.95 23.36
C LEU A 391 5.35 -25.60 22.42
N ARG A 392 5.79 -26.40 21.44
CA ARG A 392 4.90 -27.16 20.56
C ARG A 392 4.06 -28.18 21.34
N SER A 393 4.65 -28.82 22.35
CA SER A 393 3.99 -29.85 23.17
C SER A 393 3.14 -29.28 24.31
N THR A 394 3.58 -28.21 24.98
CA THR A 394 2.93 -27.69 26.21
C THR A 394 2.25 -26.33 26.04
N GLY A 395 2.53 -25.61 24.95
CA GLY A 395 2.10 -24.23 24.75
C GLY A 395 0.58 -24.03 24.73
N GLY A 396 -0.16 -25.00 24.19
CA GLY A 396 -1.64 -24.97 24.14
C GLY A 396 -2.34 -25.08 25.50
N ILE A 397 -1.63 -25.51 26.55
CA ILE A 397 -2.14 -25.54 27.93
C ILE A 397 -1.91 -24.17 28.58
N VAL A 398 -0.70 -23.62 28.45
CA VAL A 398 -0.31 -22.32 29.00
C VAL A 398 -1.13 -21.17 28.38
N SER A 399 -1.42 -21.26 27.08
CA SER A 399 -2.14 -20.22 26.35
C SER A 399 -3.64 -20.12 26.68
N LYS A 400 -4.22 -21.17 27.30
CA LYS A 400 -5.62 -21.16 27.78
C LYS A 400 -5.80 -20.41 29.09
N VAL A 401 -4.72 -20.26 29.87
CA VAL A 401 -4.73 -19.65 31.21
C VAL A 401 -4.41 -18.15 31.16
N LEU A 402 -3.69 -17.70 30.13
CA LEU A 402 -3.31 -16.30 29.99
C LEU A 402 -4.45 -15.44 29.41
N PRO A 403 -4.68 -14.22 29.93
CA PRO A 403 -5.63 -13.29 29.33
C PRO A 403 -5.19 -12.93 27.90
N LYS A 404 -6.17 -12.75 27.00
CA LYS A 404 -5.94 -12.42 25.58
C LYS A 404 -6.55 -11.05 25.28
N SER A 405 -5.73 -10.01 25.30
CA SER A 405 -6.17 -8.62 25.07
C SER A 405 -5.05 -7.81 24.41
N ARG A 406 -5.36 -6.84 23.54
CA ARG A 406 -4.36 -5.95 22.94
C ARG A 406 -4.07 -4.69 23.76
N GLU A 407 -4.94 -4.34 24.70
CA GLU A 407 -4.88 -3.10 25.50
C GLU A 407 -3.95 -3.18 26.73
N SER A 408 -3.33 -4.34 26.97
CA SER A 408 -2.40 -4.51 28.08
C SER A 408 -1.18 -5.34 27.69
N LYS A 409 -0.04 -5.05 28.33
CA LYS A 409 1.22 -5.76 28.06
C LYS A 409 1.10 -7.27 28.29
N LEU A 410 0.45 -7.67 29.40
CA LEU A 410 0.24 -9.08 29.76
C LEU A 410 -0.75 -9.77 28.82
N GLY A 411 -1.85 -9.11 28.45
CA GLY A 411 -2.82 -9.66 27.51
C GLY A 411 -2.22 -9.88 26.12
N ASN A 412 -1.40 -8.94 25.65
CA ASN A 412 -0.80 -9.01 24.33
C ASN A 412 0.27 -10.12 24.28
N LEU A 413 1.01 -10.29 25.38
CA LEU A 413 1.95 -11.41 25.53
C LEU A 413 1.21 -12.77 25.49
N GLY A 414 0.10 -12.92 26.21
CA GLY A 414 -0.71 -14.15 26.19
C GLY A 414 -1.23 -14.49 24.79
N ARG A 415 -1.74 -13.49 24.06
CA ARG A 415 -2.17 -13.63 22.66
C ARG A 415 -1.02 -14.05 21.74
N GLN A 416 0.14 -13.40 21.86
CA GLN A 416 1.32 -13.71 21.05
C GLN A 416 1.82 -15.13 21.30
N ILE A 417 1.86 -15.59 22.56
CA ILE A 417 2.23 -16.97 22.90
C ILE A 417 1.23 -17.96 22.31
N ASN A 418 -0.08 -17.70 22.42
CA ASN A 418 -1.10 -18.56 21.82
C ASN A 418 -0.90 -18.68 20.30
N LYS A 419 -0.81 -17.55 19.60
CA LYS A 419 -0.65 -17.52 18.15
C LYS A 419 0.67 -18.17 17.70
N TYR A 420 1.75 -17.97 18.45
CA TYR A 420 3.04 -18.60 18.20
C TYR A 420 2.98 -20.13 18.35
N THR A 421 2.39 -20.62 19.45
CA THR A 421 2.32 -22.05 19.76
C THR A 421 1.43 -22.83 18.79
N GLU A 422 0.29 -22.25 18.35
CA GLU A 422 -0.51 -22.85 17.26
C GLU A 422 0.26 -22.85 15.93
N GLY A 423 1.00 -21.78 15.63
CA GLY A 423 1.83 -21.70 14.42
C GLY A 423 3.00 -22.68 14.38
N LEU A 424 3.49 -23.16 15.53
CA LEU A 424 4.50 -24.22 15.61
C LEU A 424 3.95 -25.61 15.28
N LYS A 425 2.62 -25.81 15.30
CA LYS A 425 1.99 -27.11 15.02
C LYS A 425 1.74 -27.35 13.53
N ILE A 426 1.71 -26.28 12.73
CA ILE A 426 1.43 -26.30 11.29
C ILE A 426 2.71 -26.15 10.45
N THR A 427 2.58 -26.29 9.13
CA THR A 427 3.70 -26.19 8.18
C THR A 427 4.29 -24.77 8.12
N ARG A 428 5.50 -24.63 7.53
CA ARG A 428 6.17 -23.32 7.41
C ARG A 428 5.39 -22.36 6.51
N GLU A 429 4.71 -22.92 5.52
CA GLU A 429 3.91 -22.25 4.51
C GLU A 429 2.61 -21.72 5.11
N GLU A 430 1.87 -22.57 5.84
CA GLU A 430 0.61 -22.23 6.52
C GLU A 430 0.84 -21.26 7.69
N ARG A 431 1.98 -21.38 8.38
CA ARG A 431 2.35 -20.50 9.51
C ARG A 431 2.36 -19.03 9.12
N TYR A 432 2.85 -18.72 7.92
CA TYR A 432 2.82 -17.34 7.42
C TYR A 432 1.40 -16.80 7.35
N ILE A 433 0.49 -17.54 6.70
CA ILE A 433 -0.91 -17.13 6.52
C ILE A 433 -1.54 -16.91 7.89
N GLN A 434 -1.47 -17.91 8.78
CA GLN A 434 -2.04 -17.81 10.13
C GLN A 434 -1.51 -16.58 10.89
N TRP A 435 -0.23 -16.28 10.76
CA TRP A 435 0.38 -15.15 11.48
C TRP A 435 0.07 -13.79 10.87
N ALA A 436 -0.13 -13.73 9.56
CA ALA A 436 -0.57 -12.53 8.84
C ALA A 436 -2.09 -12.26 9.01
N SER A 437 -2.89 -13.24 9.41
CA SER A 437 -4.35 -13.09 9.51
C SER A 437 -4.86 -12.50 10.82
N PHE A 438 -5.99 -11.79 10.73
CA PHE A 438 -6.75 -11.25 11.87
C PHE A 438 -7.90 -12.15 12.28
N LEU A 439 -8.56 -12.79 11.31
CA LEU A 439 -9.68 -13.69 11.55
C LEU A 439 -9.23 -15.15 11.60
N ASN A 440 -9.80 -15.90 12.55
CA ASN A 440 -9.68 -17.37 12.57
C ASN A 440 -10.44 -17.95 11.36
N SER A 441 -9.87 -18.94 10.68
CA SER A 441 -10.45 -19.57 9.49
C SER A 441 -11.90 -20.00 9.68
N ASP A 442 -12.21 -20.66 10.79
CA ASP A 442 -13.50 -21.29 11.02
C ASP A 442 -14.61 -20.25 11.18
N LEU A 443 -14.30 -19.15 11.87
CA LEU A 443 -15.22 -18.03 12.05
C LEU A 443 -15.42 -17.24 10.75
N GLY A 444 -14.38 -17.11 9.93
CA GLY A 444 -14.48 -16.48 8.61
C GLY A 444 -15.36 -17.27 7.65
N ASP A 445 -15.23 -18.59 7.65
CA ASP A 445 -16.03 -19.48 6.80
C ASP A 445 -17.51 -19.46 7.23
N GLN A 446 -17.78 -19.40 8.54
CA GLN A 446 -19.14 -19.25 9.07
C GLN A 446 -19.75 -17.86 8.82
N LEU A 447 -18.94 -16.80 8.85
CA LEU A 447 -19.38 -15.42 8.64
C LEU A 447 -19.78 -15.16 7.18
N VAL A 448 -18.94 -15.61 6.25
CA VAL A 448 -19.08 -15.35 4.80
C VAL A 448 -19.83 -16.47 4.08
N GLY A 449 -19.85 -17.68 4.64
CA GLY A 449 -20.39 -18.87 3.99
C GLY A 449 -19.50 -19.40 2.85
N GLU A 450 -18.26 -18.95 2.76
CA GLU A 450 -17.30 -19.31 1.71
C GLU A 450 -15.95 -19.72 2.35
N PRO A 451 -15.43 -20.93 2.07
CA PRO A 451 -14.17 -21.38 2.65
C PRO A 451 -12.98 -20.63 2.04
N PHE A 452 -11.95 -20.35 2.84
CA PHE A 452 -10.71 -19.77 2.33
C PHE A 452 -10.03 -20.68 1.29
N ARG A 453 -9.75 -20.15 0.10
CA ARG A 453 -9.03 -20.87 -0.97
C ARG A 453 -7.89 -20.03 -1.50
N ILE A 454 -6.76 -20.65 -1.85
CA ILE A 454 -5.68 -19.97 -2.57
C ILE A 454 -6.04 -19.98 -4.05
N ARG A 455 -6.24 -18.80 -4.63
CA ARG A 455 -6.55 -18.62 -6.06
C ARG A 455 -5.30 -18.34 -6.89
N LYS A 456 -5.49 -18.35 -8.22
CA LYS A 456 -4.44 -18.02 -9.19
C LYS A 456 -3.83 -16.65 -8.89
N GLY A 457 -2.52 -16.54 -8.89
CA GLY A 457 -1.78 -15.33 -8.50
C GLY A 457 -1.38 -15.29 -7.02
N PHE A 458 -1.93 -16.15 -6.16
CA PHE A 458 -1.56 -16.29 -4.75
C PHE A 458 -0.82 -17.59 -4.41
N GLU A 459 -0.36 -18.35 -5.41
CA GLU A 459 0.33 -19.64 -5.23
C GLU A 459 1.59 -19.51 -4.36
N TYR A 460 2.22 -18.33 -4.35
CA TYR A 460 3.38 -18.06 -3.51
C TYR A 460 3.10 -18.16 -2.00
N LEU A 461 1.83 -18.13 -1.57
CA LEU A 461 1.43 -18.35 -0.19
C LEU A 461 1.55 -19.83 0.23
N SER A 462 1.35 -20.76 -0.70
CA SER A 462 1.47 -22.21 -0.47
C SER A 462 2.79 -22.81 -0.95
N ASN A 463 3.57 -22.11 -1.77
CA ASN A 463 4.89 -22.57 -2.21
C ASN A 463 5.84 -22.84 -1.05
N ALA A 464 6.73 -23.81 -1.19
CA ALA A 464 7.71 -24.13 -0.15
C ALA A 464 8.59 -22.93 0.23
N VAL A 465 8.82 -22.73 1.53
CA VAL A 465 9.72 -21.69 2.05
C VAL A 465 11.16 -22.22 2.04
N GLY A 466 12.00 -21.75 1.13
CA GLY A 466 13.41 -22.13 1.04
C GLY A 466 14.30 -21.37 2.02
N ASN A 467 14.15 -20.05 2.09
CA ASN A 467 14.93 -19.18 2.98
C ASN A 467 14.05 -18.08 3.60
N PHE A 468 14.62 -17.28 4.51
CA PHE A 468 13.86 -16.26 5.22
C PHE A 468 13.37 -15.11 4.32
N ASN A 469 14.07 -14.81 3.22
CA ASN A 469 13.62 -13.79 2.26
C ASN A 469 12.32 -14.22 1.57
N ASP A 470 11.99 -15.51 1.49
CA ASP A 470 10.70 -15.94 0.94
C ASP A 470 9.53 -15.45 1.80
N TYR A 471 9.71 -15.34 3.13
CA TYR A 471 8.72 -14.69 4.00
C TYR A 471 8.63 -13.18 3.73
N LEU A 472 9.75 -12.51 3.49
CA LEU A 472 9.76 -11.08 3.16
C LEU A 472 9.15 -10.80 1.79
N THR A 473 9.37 -11.68 0.80
CA THR A 473 8.71 -11.61 -0.51
C THR A 473 7.21 -11.75 -0.36
N ARG A 474 6.72 -12.67 0.48
CA ARG A 474 5.28 -12.78 0.77
C ARG A 474 4.72 -11.50 1.39
N ASP A 475 5.46 -10.87 2.30
CA ASP A 475 5.10 -9.58 2.88
C ASP A 475 5.09 -8.46 1.84
N PHE A 476 6.06 -8.42 0.93
CA PHE A 476 6.08 -7.48 -0.20
C PHE A 476 4.84 -7.63 -1.09
N LYS A 477 4.43 -8.88 -1.38
CA LYS A 477 3.30 -9.17 -2.28
C LYS A 477 1.93 -9.06 -1.60
N MET A 478 1.84 -9.22 -0.28
CA MET A 478 0.57 -9.16 0.46
C MET A 478 0.44 -7.89 1.30
N VAL A 479 1.35 -7.69 2.25
CA VAL A 479 1.24 -6.62 3.26
C VAL A 479 1.64 -5.28 2.67
N LEU A 480 2.78 -5.19 2.01
CA LEU A 480 3.25 -3.93 1.47
C LEU A 480 2.29 -3.42 0.40
N GLU A 481 1.95 -4.26 -0.58
CA GLU A 481 1.06 -3.89 -1.70
C GLU A 481 -0.39 -3.67 -1.24
N GLY A 482 -0.96 -4.67 -0.57
CA GLY A 482 -2.39 -4.70 -0.26
C GLY A 482 -2.80 -3.84 0.94
N ASP A 483 -1.89 -3.62 1.89
CA ASP A 483 -2.16 -2.88 3.13
C ASP A 483 -1.45 -1.52 3.14
N MET A 484 -0.12 -1.53 3.25
CA MET A 484 0.66 -0.34 3.57
C MET A 484 0.63 0.70 2.44
N LEU A 485 0.93 0.29 1.20
CA LEU A 485 0.93 1.20 0.05
C LEU A 485 -0.48 1.64 -0.33
N ARG A 486 -1.47 0.74 -0.23
CA ARG A 486 -2.87 1.09 -0.45
C ARG A 486 -3.36 2.14 0.54
N LYS A 487 -3.09 1.96 1.83
CA LYS A 487 -3.42 2.95 2.87
C LYS A 487 -2.76 4.30 2.57
N VAL A 488 -1.46 4.30 2.34
CA VAL A 488 -0.68 5.53 2.12
C VAL A 488 -1.21 6.27 0.90
N ASP A 489 -1.35 5.59 -0.23
CA ASP A 489 -1.83 6.22 -1.47
C ASP A 489 -3.28 6.71 -1.32
N ALA A 490 -4.22 5.87 -0.86
CA ALA A 490 -5.62 6.26 -0.76
C ALA A 490 -5.82 7.42 0.21
N MET A 491 -5.23 7.36 1.41
CA MET A 491 -5.47 8.38 2.44
C MET A 491 -4.75 9.70 2.12
N SER A 492 -3.58 9.64 1.47
CA SER A 492 -2.89 10.86 1.06
C SER A 492 -3.56 11.50 -0.16
N MET A 493 -4.09 10.69 -1.09
CA MET A 493 -4.79 11.16 -2.28
C MET A 493 -6.21 11.63 -2.05
N ALA A 494 -6.86 11.17 -0.98
CA ALA A 494 -8.07 11.82 -0.47
C ALA A 494 -7.84 13.31 -0.12
N ASN A 495 -6.58 13.72 0.05
CA ASN A 495 -6.15 15.06 0.45
C ASN A 495 -5.14 15.68 -0.55
N SER A 496 -5.04 15.15 -1.77
CA SER A 496 -4.15 15.67 -2.82
C SER A 496 -2.67 15.82 -2.39
N LEU A 497 -2.18 14.93 -1.53
CA LEU A 497 -0.80 14.93 -1.01
C LEU A 497 -0.01 13.74 -1.56
N GLU A 498 1.02 13.99 -2.36
CA GLU A 498 1.91 12.91 -2.79
C GLU A 498 2.80 12.42 -1.65
N VAL A 499 2.86 11.11 -1.47
CA VAL A 499 3.78 10.48 -0.53
C VAL A 499 4.81 9.65 -1.30
N ARG A 500 6.09 9.84 -0.98
CA ARG A 500 7.23 9.12 -1.57
C ARG A 500 7.91 8.25 -0.52
N THR A 501 8.35 7.07 -0.93
CA THR A 501 8.91 6.03 -0.06
C THR A 501 10.35 5.67 -0.46
N PRO A 502 11.38 6.32 0.12
CA PRO A 502 12.79 6.04 -0.20
C PRO A 502 13.22 4.60 0.00
N PHE A 503 12.62 3.89 0.96
CA PHE A 503 12.90 2.48 1.18
C PHE A 503 12.53 1.57 0.02
N LEU A 504 11.69 2.05 -0.92
CA LEU A 504 11.27 1.30 -2.10
C LEU A 504 12.01 1.75 -3.36
N ASP A 505 13.24 2.26 -3.22
CA ASP A 505 14.13 2.43 -4.36
C ASP A 505 14.53 1.07 -4.95
N VAL A 506 14.52 0.97 -6.28
CA VAL A 506 14.84 -0.28 -6.98
C VAL A 506 16.21 -0.82 -6.60
N ASN A 507 17.23 0.05 -6.52
CA ASN A 507 18.58 -0.40 -6.22
C ASN A 507 18.73 -0.84 -4.77
N LEU A 508 18.03 -0.17 -3.84
CA LEU A 508 18.03 -0.52 -2.44
C LEU A 508 17.31 -1.86 -2.20
N VAL A 509 16.14 -2.04 -2.79
CA VAL A 509 15.34 -3.26 -2.64
C VAL A 509 16.09 -4.46 -3.20
N ASP A 510 16.58 -4.37 -4.45
CA ASP A 510 17.36 -5.45 -5.07
C ASP A 510 18.57 -5.81 -4.22
N TYR A 511 19.30 -4.80 -3.74
CA TYR A 511 20.45 -5.03 -2.89
C TYR A 511 20.08 -5.72 -1.58
N VAL A 512 19.06 -5.26 -0.86
CA VAL A 512 18.71 -5.82 0.45
C VAL A 512 18.09 -7.22 0.34
N PHE A 513 17.38 -7.53 -0.75
CA PHE A 513 16.92 -8.89 -1.03
C PHE A 513 18.07 -9.83 -1.43
N SER A 514 19.15 -9.31 -2.01
CA SER A 514 20.39 -10.08 -2.25
C SER A 514 21.15 -10.43 -0.95
N LEU A 515 20.90 -9.73 0.16
CA LEU A 515 21.61 -9.94 1.42
C LEU A 515 21.13 -11.21 2.17
N PRO A 516 22.05 -11.89 2.88
CA PRO A 516 21.69 -12.95 3.82
C PRO A 516 20.68 -12.50 4.88
N ALA A 517 19.87 -13.43 5.37
CA ALA A 517 18.81 -13.14 6.33
C ALA A 517 19.36 -12.62 7.67
N GLU A 518 20.48 -13.18 8.11
CA GLU A 518 21.20 -12.85 9.34
C GLU A 518 21.72 -11.40 9.40
N TYR A 519 21.82 -10.73 8.25
CA TYR A 519 22.17 -9.31 8.20
C TYR A 519 20.95 -8.45 8.57
N LYS A 520 19.73 -8.92 8.27
CA LYS A 520 18.47 -8.20 8.52
C LYS A 520 17.93 -8.45 9.92
N ILE A 521 18.04 -9.68 10.41
CA ILE A 521 17.45 -10.11 11.69
C ILE A 521 18.31 -11.15 12.41
N ASP A 522 18.33 -11.06 13.74
CA ASP A 522 18.83 -12.12 14.62
C ASP A 522 17.96 -12.26 15.89
N LYS A 523 18.40 -13.08 16.85
CA LYS A 523 17.69 -13.32 18.12
C LYS A 523 17.50 -12.04 18.95
N GLN A 524 18.43 -11.09 18.84
CA GLN A 524 18.45 -9.87 19.62
C GLN A 524 17.69 -8.75 18.90
N ARG A 525 17.90 -8.59 17.59
CA ARG A 525 17.53 -7.36 16.87
C ARG A 525 16.87 -7.64 15.52
N ARG A 526 15.78 -6.88 15.29
CA ARG A 526 15.15 -6.67 13.98
C ARG A 526 15.74 -5.42 13.32
N LYS A 527 15.69 -5.32 11.98
CA LYS A 527 16.28 -4.21 11.22
C LYS A 527 17.75 -4.00 11.54
N LYS A 528 18.49 -5.09 11.74
CA LYS A 528 19.84 -5.06 12.30
C LYS A 528 20.78 -4.19 11.45
N ILE A 529 20.97 -4.55 10.17
CA ILE A 529 21.84 -3.79 9.27
C ILE A 529 21.39 -2.35 9.07
N LEU A 530 20.08 -2.07 9.03
CA LEU A 530 19.56 -0.70 8.89
C LEU A 530 19.90 0.16 10.10
N LYS A 531 19.63 -0.34 11.32
CA LYS A 531 19.96 0.37 12.56
C LYS A 531 21.46 0.63 12.64
N GLU A 532 22.27 -0.37 12.32
CA GLU A 532 23.73 -0.27 12.42
C GLU A 532 24.34 0.63 11.34
N ALA A 533 23.75 0.69 10.14
CA ALA A 533 24.15 1.61 9.08
C ALA A 533 24.03 3.08 9.49
N PHE A 534 23.03 3.42 10.32
CA PHE A 534 22.77 4.78 10.79
C PHE A 534 23.09 4.99 12.28
N GLN A 535 23.83 4.08 12.92
CA GLN A 535 24.09 4.11 14.36
C GLN A 535 24.76 5.41 14.83
N GLN A 536 25.63 6.00 14.00
CA GLN A 536 26.33 7.25 14.33
C GLN A 536 25.44 8.50 14.20
N GLU A 537 24.35 8.40 13.43
CA GLU A 537 23.46 9.52 13.12
C GLU A 537 22.15 9.46 13.91
N LEU A 538 21.69 8.27 14.30
CA LEU A 538 20.48 8.14 15.11
C LEU A 538 20.70 8.53 16.57
N PRO A 539 19.76 9.25 17.22
CA PRO A 539 19.74 9.37 18.67
C PRO A 539 19.66 7.99 19.34
N GLU A 540 20.31 7.83 20.50
CA GLU A 540 20.41 6.54 21.20
C GLU A 540 19.04 5.97 21.57
N GLU A 541 18.11 6.84 21.95
CA GLU A 541 16.74 6.51 22.31
C GLU A 541 15.98 5.90 21.12
N ILE A 542 16.26 6.39 19.91
CA ILE A 542 15.64 5.91 18.66
C ILE A 542 16.30 4.60 18.22
N PHE A 543 17.62 4.50 18.32
CA PHE A 543 18.37 3.29 17.98
C PHE A 543 17.91 2.07 18.81
N ASN A 544 17.72 2.26 20.12
CA ASN A 544 17.31 1.19 21.04
C ASN A 544 15.80 0.94 21.07
N ARG A 545 15.01 1.76 20.38
CA ARG A 545 13.54 1.68 20.38
C ARG A 545 13.02 0.37 19.78
N GLY A 546 12.00 -0.18 20.44
CA GLY A 546 11.18 -1.26 19.91
C GLY A 546 10.15 -0.78 18.89
N LYS A 547 9.64 -1.67 18.04
CA LYS A 547 8.55 -1.35 17.11
C LYS A 547 7.23 -1.17 17.87
N LYS A 548 6.56 -0.06 17.61
CA LYS A 548 5.17 0.22 18.00
C LYS A 548 4.36 0.50 16.72
N GLY A 549 3.10 0.08 16.71
CA GLY A 549 2.20 0.25 15.57
C GLY A 549 1.47 1.59 15.63
N PHE A 550 0.98 2.03 14.47
CA PHE A 550 0.20 3.26 14.31
C PHE A 550 -1.30 3.00 14.56
N GLU A 551 -1.60 2.25 15.63
CA GLU A 551 -2.94 1.73 15.93
C GLU A 551 -3.82 2.80 16.59
N VAL A 552 -5.15 2.61 16.48
CA VAL A 552 -6.17 3.45 17.15
C VAL A 552 -6.91 2.63 18.22
N PRO A 553 -7.47 3.26 19.27
CA PRO A 553 -8.07 2.55 20.41
C PRO A 553 -9.48 2.00 20.10
N LEU A 554 -9.60 1.12 19.10
CA LEU A 554 -10.88 0.59 18.60
C LEU A 554 -11.79 0.02 19.69
N LYS A 555 -11.22 -0.67 20.69
CA LYS A 555 -12.01 -1.30 21.76
C LYS A 555 -12.77 -0.26 22.59
N GLN A 556 -12.13 0.87 22.89
CA GLN A 556 -12.78 1.97 23.61
C GLN A 556 -13.94 2.50 22.78
N TRP A 557 -13.70 2.82 21.51
CA TRP A 557 -14.71 3.39 20.63
C TRP A 557 -15.94 2.51 20.45
N PHE A 558 -15.77 1.18 20.41
CA PHE A 558 -16.91 0.26 20.27
C PHE A 558 -17.83 0.28 21.49
N SER A 559 -17.31 0.59 22.67
CA SER A 559 -18.09 0.70 23.91
C SER A 559 -18.70 2.08 24.14
N SER A 560 -18.29 3.09 23.36
CA SER A 560 -18.74 4.47 23.47
C SER A 560 -19.12 5.04 22.10
N GLU A 561 -18.20 5.71 21.41
CA GLU A 561 -18.50 6.64 20.34
C GLU A 561 -18.98 5.97 19.05
N LEU A 562 -18.56 4.74 18.76
CA LEU A 562 -19.00 3.96 17.59
C LEU A 562 -20.17 3.01 17.89
N LYS A 563 -20.67 2.96 19.13
CA LYS A 563 -21.69 2.00 19.54
C LYS A 563 -22.95 2.12 18.67
N GLU A 564 -23.44 3.33 18.46
CA GLU A 564 -24.64 3.57 17.65
C GLU A 564 -24.42 3.17 16.18
N SER A 565 -23.29 3.56 15.57
CA SER A 565 -22.97 3.16 14.19
C SER A 565 -22.83 1.65 14.06
N LEU A 566 -22.25 0.96 15.04
CA LEU A 566 -22.17 -0.51 15.02
C LEU A 566 -23.57 -1.15 15.13
N ASP A 567 -24.42 -0.63 16.01
CA ASP A 567 -25.77 -1.15 16.18
C ASP A 567 -26.62 -0.93 14.90
N GLN A 568 -26.44 0.18 14.20
CA GLN A 568 -27.15 0.50 12.96
C GLN A 568 -26.59 -0.20 11.72
N GLU A 569 -25.27 -0.30 11.58
CA GLU A 569 -24.60 -0.77 10.37
C GLU A 569 -24.24 -2.27 10.43
N VAL A 570 -23.86 -2.80 11.59
CA VAL A 570 -23.31 -4.16 11.73
C VAL A 570 -24.26 -5.09 12.49
N PHE A 571 -24.90 -4.61 13.57
CA PHE A 571 -25.75 -5.43 14.44
C PHE A 571 -27.25 -5.19 14.24
N ASN A 572 -27.65 -4.85 13.00
CA ASN A 572 -29.04 -4.74 12.59
C ASN A 572 -29.47 -6.02 11.84
N GLU A 573 -30.27 -6.87 12.49
CA GLU A 573 -30.66 -8.18 11.98
C GLU A 573 -31.43 -8.12 10.65
N GLU A 574 -32.41 -7.21 10.56
CA GLU A 574 -33.25 -7.02 9.37
C GLU A 574 -32.37 -6.66 8.17
N LYS A 575 -31.53 -5.63 8.33
CA LYS A 575 -30.60 -5.17 7.29
C LYS A 575 -29.64 -6.27 6.83
N ILE A 576 -29.05 -7.03 7.74
CA ILE A 576 -28.11 -8.10 7.37
C ILE A 576 -28.82 -9.22 6.62
N LYS A 577 -30.01 -9.62 7.07
CA LYS A 577 -30.79 -10.68 6.40
C LYS A 577 -31.27 -10.24 5.02
N GLU A 578 -31.71 -8.99 4.87
CA GLU A 578 -32.08 -8.40 3.58
C GLU A 578 -30.90 -8.34 2.61
N GLN A 579 -29.71 -8.01 3.09
CA GLN A 579 -28.49 -8.01 2.26
C GLN A 579 -28.15 -9.40 1.71
N GLY A 580 -28.40 -10.46 2.49
CA GLY A 580 -28.13 -11.84 2.06
C GLY A 580 -26.64 -12.18 1.87
N ILE A 581 -25.73 -11.33 2.39
CA ILE A 581 -24.27 -11.49 2.25
C ILE A 581 -23.65 -12.25 3.43
N PHE A 582 -24.17 -12.04 4.65
CA PHE A 582 -23.61 -12.57 5.89
C PHE A 582 -24.64 -13.41 6.65
N HIS A 583 -24.15 -14.38 7.42
CA HIS A 583 -24.99 -15.11 8.38
C HIS A 583 -25.13 -14.32 9.68
N TRP A 584 -26.37 -13.97 10.04
CA TRP A 584 -26.69 -13.18 11.23
C TRP A 584 -26.19 -13.86 12.51
N GLU A 585 -26.32 -15.18 12.61
CA GLU A 585 -25.96 -15.95 13.80
C GLU A 585 -24.46 -15.78 14.13
N SER A 586 -23.62 -15.72 13.09
CA SER A 586 -22.17 -15.48 13.21
C SER A 586 -21.88 -14.07 13.73
N LEU A 587 -22.63 -13.06 13.27
CA LEU A 587 -22.50 -11.68 13.74
C LEU A 587 -22.98 -11.50 15.19
N ALA A 588 -24.09 -12.14 15.56
CA ALA A 588 -24.59 -12.13 16.92
C ALA A 588 -23.56 -12.72 17.90
N GLN A 589 -22.90 -13.82 17.52
CA GLN A 589 -21.81 -14.41 18.29
C GLN A 589 -20.60 -13.46 18.42
N LEU A 590 -20.21 -12.76 17.35
CA LEU A 590 -19.14 -11.75 17.38
C LEU A 590 -19.46 -10.62 18.38
N ARG A 591 -20.72 -10.16 18.44
CA ARG A 591 -21.17 -9.15 19.41
C ARG A 591 -20.97 -9.61 20.85
N THR A 592 -21.41 -10.83 21.17
CA THR A 592 -21.23 -11.43 22.50
C THR A 592 -19.76 -11.59 22.87
N LEU A 593 -18.93 -12.05 21.92
CA LEU A 593 -17.49 -12.19 22.13
C LEU A 593 -16.79 -10.86 22.38
N ALA A 594 -17.18 -9.79 21.67
CA ALA A 594 -16.61 -8.47 21.85
C ALA A 594 -16.98 -7.82 23.18
N GLN A 595 -18.19 -8.10 23.69
CA GLN A 595 -18.64 -7.68 25.02
C GLN A 595 -17.98 -8.49 26.14
N SER A 596 -17.44 -9.68 25.83
CA SER A 596 -16.64 -10.46 26.78
C SER A 596 -15.24 -9.83 26.98
N GLY A 597 -14.68 -9.96 28.19
CA GLY A 597 -13.33 -9.45 28.52
C GLY A 597 -12.17 -10.09 27.71
N THR A 598 -12.47 -11.10 26.89
CA THR A 598 -11.53 -11.93 26.10
C THR A 598 -11.64 -11.69 24.59
N SER A 599 -11.87 -10.43 24.19
CA SER A 599 -12.18 -10.06 22.81
C SER A 599 -11.04 -10.26 21.78
N GLY A 600 -9.81 -10.62 22.17
CA GLY A 600 -8.76 -11.06 21.25
C GLY A 600 -8.58 -10.21 19.99
N ASP A 601 -8.70 -10.82 18.81
CA ASP A 601 -8.70 -10.14 17.51
C ASP A 601 -10.13 -9.84 16.98
N THR A 602 -11.18 -10.21 17.72
CA THR A 602 -12.62 -10.01 17.37
C THR A 602 -12.97 -8.54 17.13
N VAL A 603 -12.33 -7.61 17.86
CA VAL A 603 -12.52 -6.16 17.67
C VAL A 603 -12.12 -5.74 16.24
N TYR A 604 -11.07 -6.34 15.67
CA TYR A 604 -10.64 -6.02 14.31
C TYR A 604 -11.56 -6.65 13.26
N THR A 605 -12.18 -7.79 13.57
CA THR A 605 -13.21 -8.38 12.70
C THR A 605 -14.47 -7.51 12.65
N ILE A 606 -14.93 -7.01 13.80
CA ILE A 606 -16.08 -6.08 13.84
C ILE A 606 -15.74 -4.76 13.16
N TRP A 607 -14.50 -4.28 13.29
CA TRP A 607 -14.03 -3.13 12.52
C TRP A 607 -14.09 -3.41 11.01
N ALA A 608 -13.61 -4.57 10.56
CA ALA A 608 -13.70 -4.96 9.15
C ALA A 608 -15.15 -5.06 8.66
N MET A 609 -16.08 -5.54 9.50
CA MET A 609 -17.51 -5.53 9.20
C MET A 609 -18.05 -4.11 9.02
N LEU A 610 -17.70 -3.19 9.92
CA LEU A 610 -18.12 -1.80 9.81
C LEU A 610 -17.57 -1.14 8.54
N SER A 611 -16.29 -1.33 8.24
CA SER A 611 -15.66 -0.86 6.99
C SER A 611 -16.35 -1.41 5.75
N PHE A 612 -16.71 -2.70 5.77
CA PHE A 612 -17.48 -3.32 4.68
C PHE A 612 -18.86 -2.69 4.52
N GLN A 613 -19.60 -2.51 5.61
CA GLN A 613 -20.97 -1.97 5.57
C GLN A 613 -21.00 -0.52 5.07
N VAL A 614 -20.04 0.31 5.51
CA VAL A 614 -19.87 1.68 5.00
C VAL A 614 -19.58 1.68 3.50
N TRP A 615 -18.64 0.85 3.05
CA TRP A 615 -18.34 0.71 1.62
C TRP A 615 -19.58 0.22 0.83
N TYR A 616 -20.25 -0.84 1.30
CA TYR A 616 -21.42 -1.43 0.64
C TYR A 616 -22.53 -0.38 0.44
N ARG A 617 -22.85 0.37 1.49
CA ARG A 617 -23.85 1.46 1.46
C ARG A 617 -23.48 2.54 0.44
N ASN A 618 -22.21 2.95 0.42
CA ASN A 618 -21.77 4.08 -0.41
C ASN A 618 -21.54 3.69 -1.87
N TYR A 619 -21.13 2.45 -2.12
CA TYR A 619 -20.58 2.04 -3.42
C TYR A 619 -21.48 1.09 -4.20
N LEU A 620 -22.19 0.19 -3.52
CA LEU A 620 -23.02 -0.83 -4.17
C LEU A 620 -24.51 -0.56 -4.02
N ASN A 621 -24.97 -0.10 -2.85
CA ASN A 621 -26.40 0.14 -2.60
C ASN A 621 -26.99 1.30 -3.43
N GLN A 622 -26.15 2.12 -4.08
CA GLN A 622 -26.61 3.16 -5.02
C GLN A 622 -26.94 2.59 -6.42
N PHE A 623 -26.64 1.31 -6.67
CA PHE A 623 -26.69 0.67 -7.99
C PHE A 623 -27.49 -0.64 -8.02
N ASN A 624 -28.00 -1.09 -6.86
CA ASN A 624 -29.04 -2.12 -6.73
C ASN A 624 -30.36 -1.41 -6.46
#